data_AF-A0A150A9X7-F1
#
_entry.id   AF-A0A150A9X7-F1
#
_cell.length_a   1.000
_cell.length_b   1.000
_cell.length_c   1.000
_cell.angle_alpha   90.00
_cell.angle_beta   90.00
_cell.angle_gamma   90.00
#
_symmetry.space_group_name_H-M   'P 1'
#
loop_
_entity.id
_entity.type
_entity.pdbx_description
1 polymer ?
#
loop_
_entity_poly.entity_id
_entity_poly.type
_entity_poly.pdbx_seq_one_letter_code
_entity_poly.pdbx_strand_id
1 'polypeptide(L)'
;MNLLLRYFGLFFFVSSHLFLAFQFLFDPNIDLKVQGITSFEILWFLGIMSVLTLFIYSLSLRSPIWVFSLLLIFGIVWTFIPLIFTFFGIPFLIIYLVFGSIIYFKSKIILS
;
A
#
# COMPACT_ATOMS: atom_id res chain seq x y z
N MET A 1 10.15 -11.41 -16.03
CA MET A 1 10.32 -10.90 -14.64
C MET A 1 9.08 -10.15 -14.09
N ASN A 2 8.25 -9.53 -14.93
CA ASN A 2 7.18 -8.62 -14.47
C ASN A 2 5.90 -9.27 -13.92
N LEU A 3 5.53 -10.48 -14.36
CA LEU A 3 4.26 -11.10 -13.94
C LEU A 3 4.26 -11.53 -12.47
N LEU A 4 5.31 -12.20 -12.02
CA LEU A 4 5.44 -12.67 -10.64
C LEU A 4 5.49 -11.48 -9.66
N LEU A 5 6.29 -10.44 -9.97
CA LEU A 5 6.37 -9.22 -9.18
C LEU A 5 5.02 -8.48 -9.12
N ARG A 6 4.29 -8.45 -10.24
CA ARG A 6 2.94 -7.87 -10.30
C ARG A 6 1.97 -8.62 -9.40
N TYR A 7 1.96 -9.95 -9.43
CA TYR A 7 1.05 -10.76 -8.60
C TYR A 7 1.40 -10.67 -7.12
N PHE A 8 2.67 -10.76 -6.75
CA PHE A 8 3.09 -10.55 -5.35
C PHE A 8 2.74 -9.14 -4.87
N GLY A 9 2.99 -8.13 -5.70
CA GLY A 9 2.64 -6.77 -5.36
C GLY A 9 1.13 -6.56 -5.19
N LEU A 10 0.32 -7.08 -6.11
CA LEU A 10 -1.14 -7.07 -5.99
C LEU A 10 -1.61 -7.81 -4.74
N PHE A 11 -1.00 -8.94 -4.39
CA PHE A 11 -1.31 -9.66 -3.17
C PHE A 11 -1.07 -8.79 -1.93
N PHE A 12 0.14 -8.25 -1.76
CA PHE A 12 0.45 -7.38 -0.61
C PHE A 12 -0.44 -6.13 -0.58
N PHE A 13 -0.70 -5.54 -1.74
CA PHE A 13 -1.54 -4.37 -1.88
C PHE A 13 -3.00 -4.64 -1.51
N VAL A 14 -3.61 -5.70 -2.03
CA VAL A 14 -5.00 -6.05 -1.70
C VAL A 14 -5.11 -6.50 -0.24
N SER A 15 -4.18 -7.34 0.23
CA SER A 15 -4.19 -7.83 1.61
C SER A 15 -4.04 -6.71 2.62
N SER A 16 -3.15 -5.73 2.39
CA SER A 16 -2.98 -4.59 3.30
C SER A 16 -4.24 -3.72 3.39
N HIS A 17 -4.91 -3.43 2.26
CA HIS A 17 -6.15 -2.64 2.26
C HIS A 17 -7.35 -3.40 2.82
N LEU A 18 -7.44 -4.70 2.56
CA LEU A 18 -8.48 -5.54 3.18
C LEU A 18 -8.28 -5.60 4.70
N PHE A 19 -7.06 -5.84 5.19
CA PHE A 19 -6.78 -5.83 6.63
C PHE A 19 -7.14 -4.48 7.27
N LEU A 20 -6.80 -3.37 6.63
CA LEU A 20 -7.21 -2.03 7.05
C LEU A 20 -8.73 -1.89 7.13
N ALA A 21 -9.45 -2.31 6.09
CA ALA A 21 -10.90 -2.25 6.06
C ALA A 21 -11.54 -3.13 7.15
N PHE A 22 -11.03 -4.36 7.33
CA PHE A 22 -11.44 -5.25 8.42
C PHE A 22 -11.23 -4.58 9.79
N GLN A 23 -10.07 -3.95 10.00
CA GLN A 23 -9.78 -3.29 11.27
C GLN A 23 -10.75 -2.14 11.55
N PHE A 24 -11.03 -1.28 10.57
CA PHE A 24 -11.98 -0.18 10.72
C PHE A 24 -13.44 -0.65 10.91
N LEU A 25 -13.84 -1.76 10.30
CA LEU A 25 -15.22 -2.26 10.37
C LEU A 25 -15.53 -3.01 11.67
N PHE A 26 -14.57 -3.79 12.17
CA PHE A 26 -14.77 -4.69 13.32
C PHE A 26 -14.30 -4.11 14.65
N ASP A 27 -13.41 -3.11 14.63
CA ASP A 27 -13.01 -2.38 15.84
C ASP A 27 -12.84 -0.88 15.55
N PRO A 28 -13.93 -0.10 15.52
CA PRO A 28 -13.85 1.34 15.26
C PRO A 28 -13.22 2.12 16.43
N ASN A 29 -13.12 1.51 17.62
CA ASN A 29 -12.55 2.12 18.82
C ASN A 29 -11.23 1.44 19.18
N ILE A 30 -10.32 1.37 18.21
CA ILE A 30 -8.99 0.79 18.34
C ILE A 30 -8.29 1.32 19.60
N ASP A 31 -8.47 0.62 20.72
CA ASP A 31 -7.65 0.79 21.89
C ASP A 31 -6.35 0.05 21.56
N LEU A 32 -5.37 0.83 21.05
CA LEU A 32 -3.99 0.44 20.74
C LEU A 32 -3.27 -0.33 21.87
N LYS A 33 -3.90 -0.47 23.04
CA LYS A 33 -3.39 -1.14 24.24
C LYS A 33 -3.82 -2.60 24.39
N VAL A 34 -4.89 -3.06 23.73
CA VAL A 34 -5.50 -4.39 24.06
C VAL A 34 -5.60 -5.34 22.86
N GLN A 35 -5.72 -4.85 21.63
CA GLN A 35 -5.61 -5.71 20.45
C GLN A 35 -4.14 -5.84 20.05
N GLY A 36 -3.61 -7.05 20.23
CA GLY A 36 -2.19 -7.36 20.25
C GLY A 36 -1.39 -6.74 19.11
N ILE A 37 -0.20 -6.28 19.49
CA ILE A 37 0.93 -5.83 18.66
C ILE A 37 1.04 -6.61 17.33
N THR A 38 0.68 -7.90 17.33
CA THR A 38 0.76 -8.82 16.20
C THR A 38 -0.13 -8.47 14.99
N SER A 39 -1.36 -8.00 15.16
CA SER A 39 -2.24 -7.68 14.00
C SER A 39 -1.76 -6.42 13.27
N PHE A 40 -1.24 -5.45 14.01
CA PHE A 40 -0.64 -4.23 13.50
C PHE A 40 0.68 -4.47 12.79
N GLU A 41 1.55 -5.32 13.35
CA GLU A 41 2.82 -5.71 12.71
C GLU A 41 2.58 -6.37 11.36
N ILE A 42 1.56 -7.23 11.25
CA ILE A 42 1.18 -7.86 9.99
C ILE A 42 0.70 -6.81 8.99
N LEU A 43 -0.20 -5.91 9.38
CA LEU A 43 -0.69 -4.84 8.52
C LEU A 43 0.47 -3.95 8.01
N TRP A 44 1.36 -3.57 8.92
CA TRP A 44 2.53 -2.76 8.63
C TRP A 44 3.47 -3.46 7.65
N PHE A 45 3.78 -4.73 7.89
CA PHE A 45 4.60 -5.54 6.99
C PHE A 45 3.98 -5.66 5.59
N LEU A 46 2.68 -5.97 5.50
CA LEU A 46 1.95 -6.04 4.23
C LEU A 46 2.00 -4.70 3.49
N GLY A 47 1.82 -3.60 4.22
CA GLY A 47 1.90 -2.25 3.70
C GLY A 47 3.27 -1.90 3.10
N ILE A 48 4.35 -2.11 3.86
CA ILE A 48 5.72 -1.88 3.39
C ILE A 48 6.02 -2.74 2.16
N MET A 49 5.67 -4.02 2.20
CA MET A 49 5.89 -4.93 1.07
C MET A 49 5.09 -4.50 -0.16
N SER A 50 3.88 -3.96 0.01
CA SER A 50 3.10 -3.40 -1.10
C SER A 50 3.80 -2.20 -1.74
N VAL A 51 4.37 -1.28 -0.94
CA VAL A 51 5.10 -0.12 -1.48
C VAL A 51 6.39 -0.55 -2.17
N LEU A 52 7.18 -1.45 -1.57
CA LEU A 52 8.43 -1.94 -2.15
C LEU A 52 8.21 -2.66 -3.48
N THR A 53 7.25 -3.59 -3.51
CA THR A 53 6.92 -4.30 -4.76
C THR A 53 6.39 -3.36 -5.82
N LEU A 54 5.57 -2.36 -5.46
CA LEU A 54 5.09 -1.35 -6.39
C LEU A 54 6.24 -0.46 -6.91
N PHE A 55 7.20 -0.11 -6.06
CA PHE A 55 8.40 0.64 -6.43
C PHE A 55 9.25 -0.14 -7.44
N ILE A 56 9.59 -1.40 -7.14
CA ILE A 56 10.35 -2.27 -8.05
C ILE A 56 9.58 -2.48 -9.36
N TYR A 57 8.27 -2.66 -9.28
CA TYR A 57 7.45 -2.82 -10.47
C TYR A 57 7.41 -1.56 -11.33
N SER A 58 7.33 -0.38 -10.71
CA SER A 58 7.36 0.90 -11.43
C SER A 58 8.70 1.18 -12.12
N LEU A 59 9.83 0.69 -11.56
CA LEU A 59 11.14 0.68 -12.23
C LEU A 59 11.09 -0.16 -13.51
N SER A 60 10.49 -1.36 -13.44
CA SER A 60 10.35 -2.24 -14.61
C SER A 60 9.49 -1.65 -15.73
N LEU A 61 8.57 -0.75 -15.37
CA LEU A 61 7.71 -0.02 -16.31
C LEU A 61 8.34 1.28 -16.84
N ARG A 62 9.56 1.64 -16.42
CA ARG A 62 10.21 2.93 -16.72
C ARG A 62 9.30 4.13 -16.43
N SER A 63 8.64 4.08 -15.28
CA SER A 63 7.73 5.14 -14.86
C SER A 63 8.45 6.49 -14.76
N PRO A 64 7.77 7.63 -14.99
CA PRO A 64 8.38 8.95 -14.86
C PRO A 64 8.77 9.25 -13.40
N ILE A 65 9.77 10.12 -13.20
CA ILE A 65 10.41 10.35 -11.89
C ILE A 65 9.43 10.70 -10.76
N TRP A 66 8.37 11.45 -11.08
CA TRP A 66 7.35 11.88 -10.11
C TRP A 66 6.59 10.70 -9.49
N VAL A 67 6.49 9.56 -10.19
CA VAL A 67 5.87 8.33 -9.65
C VAL A 67 6.69 7.81 -8.47
N PHE A 68 8.02 7.84 -8.56
CA PHE A 68 8.88 7.41 -7.46
C PHE A 68 8.79 8.35 -6.26
N SER A 69 8.68 9.66 -6.50
CA SER A 69 8.44 10.63 -5.42
C SER A 69 7.14 10.34 -4.67
N LEU A 70 6.06 10.01 -5.37
CA LEU A 70 4.81 9.60 -4.73
C LEU A 70 4.94 8.29 -3.96
N LEU A 71 5.61 7.28 -4.53
CA LEU A 71 5.83 6.00 -3.84
C LEU A 71 6.68 6.15 -2.58
N LEU A 72 7.65 7.07 -2.56
CA LEU A 72 8.40 7.41 -1.36
C LEU A 72 7.50 8.04 -0.29
N ILE A 73 6.62 8.97 -0.67
CA ILE A 73 5.65 9.58 0.26
C ILE A 73 4.72 8.51 0.83
N PHE A 74 4.18 7.62 -0.01
CA PHE A 74 3.35 6.49 0.47
C PHE A 74 4.14 5.54 1.37
N GLY A 75 5.41 5.29 1.06
CA GLY A 75 6.31 4.53 1.92
C GLY A 75 6.48 5.15 3.30
N ILE A 76 6.63 6.47 3.39
CA ILE A 76 6.71 7.18 4.66
C ILE A 76 5.40 7.03 5.46
N VAL A 77 4.24 7.18 4.80
CA VAL A 77 2.92 6.99 5.44
C VAL A 77 2.77 5.56 5.99
N TRP A 78 3.20 4.56 5.21
CA TRP A 78 3.17 3.16 5.65
C TRP A 78 4.18 2.85 6.75
N THR A 79 5.34 3.51 6.75
CA THR A 79 6.38 3.32 7.79
C THR A 79 5.98 3.99 9.10
N PHE A 80 5.28 5.13 9.03
CA PHE A 80 4.81 5.88 10.19
C PHE A 80 3.36 5.53 10.51
N ILE A 81 3.16 4.36 11.14
CA ILE A 81 1.86 3.79 11.49
C ILE A 81 0.88 4.80 12.15
N PRO A 82 1.29 5.66 13.11
CA PRO A 82 0.35 6.61 13.70
C PRO A 82 -0.28 7.56 12.67
N LEU A 83 0.43 7.86 11.57
CA LEU A 83 -0.06 8.74 10.51
C LEU A 83 -1.26 8.14 9.78
N ILE A 84 -1.34 6.81 9.67
CA ILE A 84 -2.43 6.08 9.02
C ILE A 84 -3.77 6.36 9.70
N PHE A 85 -3.77 6.49 11.03
CA PHE A 85 -4.96 6.73 11.84
C PHE A 85 -5.29 8.21 12.03
N THR A 86 -4.49 9.12 11.47
CA THR A 86 -4.81 10.55 11.49
C THR A 86 -5.85 10.92 10.44
N PHE A 87 -6.45 12.11 10.57
CA PHE A 87 -7.33 12.70 9.56
C PHE A 87 -6.69 12.74 8.16
N PHE A 88 -5.36 12.83 8.08
CA PHE A 88 -4.63 12.82 6.81
C PHE A 88 -4.33 11.40 6.30
N GLY A 89 -4.26 10.40 7.17
CA GLY A 89 -3.88 9.03 6.79
C GLY A 89 -4.87 8.37 5.84
N ILE A 90 -6.17 8.42 6.14
CA ILE A 90 -7.22 7.79 5.32
C ILE A 90 -7.25 8.37 3.89
N PRO A 91 -7.28 9.71 3.67
CA PRO A 91 -7.15 10.27 2.33
C PRO A 91 -5.89 9.81 1.59
N PHE A 92 -4.74 9.75 2.28
CA PHE A 92 -3.49 9.28 1.67
C PHE A 92 -3.55 7.80 1.26
N LEU A 93 -4.18 6.94 2.07
CA LEU A 93 -4.40 5.53 1.72
C LEU A 93 -5.35 5.38 0.53
N ILE A 94 -6.39 6.20 0.42
CA ILE A 94 -7.29 6.18 -0.75
C ILE A 94 -6.54 6.59 -2.02
N ILE A 95 -5.72 7.65 -1.94
CA ILE A 95 -4.89 8.07 -3.08
C ILE A 95 -3.91 6.94 -3.44
N TYR A 96 -3.29 6.30 -2.44
CA TYR A 96 -2.41 5.14 -2.66
C TYR A 96 -3.15 3.97 -3.33
N LEU A 97 -4.38 3.67 -2.89
CA LEU A 97 -5.22 2.62 -3.46
C LEU A 97 -5.52 2.88 -4.95
N VAL A 98 -5.91 4.11 -5.29
CA VAL A 98 -6.21 4.48 -6.68
C VAL A 98 -4.95 4.43 -7.52
N PHE A 99 -3.86 5.02 -7.03
CA PHE A 99 -2.61 5.15 -7.77
C PHE A 99 -1.90 3.80 -7.97
N GLY A 100 -1.81 2.99 -6.92
CA GLY A 100 -1.26 1.64 -6.98
C GLY A 100 -2.04 0.74 -7.94
N SER A 101 -3.38 0.82 -7.90
CA SER A 101 -4.24 0.13 -8.87
C SER A 101 -3.91 0.55 -10.30
N ILE A 102 -3.83 1.86 -10.58
CA ILE A 102 -3.46 2.35 -11.92
C ILE A 102 -2.13 1.74 -12.36
N ILE A 103 -1.08 1.76 -11.55
CA ILE A 103 0.22 1.20 -11.95
C ILE A 103 0.13 -0.31 -12.20
N TYR A 104 -0.50 -1.08 -11.31
CA TYR A 104 -0.63 -2.53 -11.50
C TYR A 104 -1.50 -2.90 -12.70
N PHE A 105 -2.49 -2.09 -13.08
CA PHE A 105 -3.39 -2.36 -14.21
C PHE A 105 -2.93 -1.72 -15.54
N LYS A 106 -2.16 -0.61 -15.51
CA LYS A 106 -1.67 0.11 -16.71
C LYS A 106 -0.63 -0.68 -17.51
N SER A 107 -0.16 -1.82 -16.99
CA SER A 107 0.68 -2.79 -17.74
C SER A 107 0.07 -3.30 -19.04
N LYS A 108 -1.22 -3.08 -19.31
CA LYS A 108 -1.86 -3.44 -20.59
C LYS A 108 -1.91 -2.32 -21.63
N ILE A 109 -1.65 -1.06 -21.29
CA ILE A 109 -1.94 0.10 -22.17
C ILE A 109 -0.68 0.72 -22.80
N ILE A 110 0.50 0.52 -22.22
CA ILE A 110 1.76 1.16 -22.70
C ILE A 110 2.51 0.28 -23.72
N LEU A 111 2.07 -0.96 -23.95
CA LEU A 111 2.70 -1.92 -24.87
C LEU A 111 1.84 -2.25 -26.11
N SER A 112 0.77 -1.48 -26.36
CA SER A 112 -0.03 -1.56 -27.59
C SER A 112 0.20 -0.37 -28.49
#